data_AF-U6RJF0-F1
#
_entry.id   AF-U6RJF0-F1
#
_cell.length_a   1.000
_cell.length_b   1.000
_cell.length_c   1.000
_cell.angle_alpha   90.00
_cell.angle_beta   90.00
_cell.angle_gamma   90.00
#
_symmetry.space_group_name_H-M   'P 1'
#
loop_
_entity.id
_entity.type
_entity.pdbx_description
1 polymer ?
#
loop_
_entity_poly.entity_id
_entity_poly.type
_entity_poly.pdbx_seq_one_letter_code
_entity_poly.pdbx_strand_id
1 'polypeptide(L)'
;MAYQLEKYRNRSSRHTCPKCRRTKCFTYYVDENGQPLDESVGRCDHESGCGYHYPPKEYFRDYPEKDVNGTRLSPNRIIAKGIHRSKSIDAIPMEYVTRSRNDDSHLIHFLFSLQKDNEAVLKRVLDDYRIGATRNGETIFWQIDKDNHVRGGKIIAYNKEDGHRIKDKGVNWVHSLLKKQGVFNQDWTLTQCLFGEHLLSSSANRYKVVAVVESEKTGHV
;
A
#
# COMPACT_ATOMS: atom_id res chain seq x y z
N MET A 1 -26.90 10.99 4.14
CA MET A 1 -27.01 9.65 4.74
C MET A 1 -25.73 8.89 4.49
N ALA A 2 -25.10 8.34 5.52
CA ALA A 2 -23.88 7.55 5.39
C ALA A 2 -24.22 6.06 5.32
N TYR A 3 -23.68 5.37 4.32
CA TYR A 3 -23.78 3.92 4.20
C TYR A 3 -22.45 3.27 4.59
N GLN A 4 -22.51 2.18 5.34
CA GLN A 4 -21.34 1.43 5.79
C GLN A 4 -21.51 -0.06 5.48
N LEU A 5 -20.42 -0.81 5.45
CA LEU A 5 -20.51 -2.26 5.29
C LEU A 5 -21.11 -2.90 6.54
N GLU A 6 -22.02 -3.86 6.34
CA GLU A 6 -22.62 -4.64 7.41
C GLU A 6 -21.54 -5.30 8.30
N LYS A 7 -21.64 -5.04 9.61
CA LYS A 7 -20.68 -5.58 10.58
C LYS A 7 -20.78 -7.10 10.64
N TYR A 8 -19.63 -7.77 10.61
CA TYR A 8 -19.58 -9.22 10.77
C TYR A 8 -20.00 -9.61 12.20
N ARG A 9 -21.05 -10.43 12.31
CA ARG A 9 -21.47 -11.02 13.60
C ARG A 9 -21.19 -12.52 13.65
N ASN A 10 -21.52 -13.21 12.56
CA ASN A 10 -21.35 -14.66 12.43
C ASN A 10 -21.41 -15.05 10.95
N ARG A 11 -21.18 -16.32 10.64
CA ARG A 11 -21.19 -16.82 9.27
C ARG A 11 -22.55 -16.66 8.55
N SER A 12 -23.65 -16.47 9.30
CA SER A 12 -24.98 -16.17 8.73
C SER A 12 -25.20 -14.69 8.43
N SER A 13 -24.38 -13.78 8.95
CA SER A 13 -24.34 -12.34 8.55
C SER A 13 -23.62 -12.10 7.21
N ARG A 14 -23.54 -13.13 6.38
CA ARG A 14 -22.93 -13.09 5.06
C ARG A 14 -23.88 -13.70 4.06
N HIS A 15 -24.06 -12.99 2.97
CA HIS A 15 -25.08 -13.25 1.97
C HIS A 15 -24.50 -13.95 0.75
N THR A 16 -25.36 -14.24 -0.19
CA THR A 16 -24.98 -14.82 -1.48
C THR A 16 -24.47 -13.73 -2.40
N CYS A 17 -23.28 -13.90 -2.96
CA CYS A 17 -22.76 -12.91 -3.91
C CYS A 17 -23.53 -12.98 -5.24
N PRO A 18 -24.03 -11.85 -5.78
CA PRO A 18 -24.78 -11.85 -7.05
C PRO A 18 -23.91 -12.25 -8.25
N LYS A 19 -22.59 -11.99 -8.21
CA LYS A 19 -21.65 -12.34 -9.29
C LYS A 19 -21.24 -13.81 -9.29
N CYS A 20 -20.69 -14.31 -8.18
CA CYS A 20 -20.18 -15.69 -8.12
C CYS A 20 -21.18 -16.72 -7.58
N ARG A 21 -22.36 -16.28 -7.12
CA ARG A 21 -23.44 -17.11 -6.55
C ARG A 21 -23.05 -17.99 -5.37
N ARG A 22 -21.86 -17.79 -4.80
CA ARG A 22 -21.42 -18.46 -3.58
C ARG A 22 -22.15 -17.84 -2.39
N THR A 23 -22.62 -18.70 -1.49
CA THR A 23 -23.28 -18.29 -0.26
C THR A 23 -22.24 -17.88 0.79
N LYS A 24 -22.65 -17.06 1.77
CA LYS A 24 -21.84 -16.70 2.94
C LYS A 24 -20.51 -16.03 2.61
N CYS A 25 -20.48 -15.20 1.57
CA CYS A 25 -19.27 -14.47 1.17
C CYS A 25 -19.55 -13.04 0.68
N PHE A 26 -20.73 -12.50 0.93
CA PHE A 26 -21.14 -11.18 0.48
C PHE A 26 -21.62 -10.32 1.65
N THR A 27 -21.20 -9.06 1.67
CA THR A 27 -21.50 -8.09 2.73
C THR A 27 -22.23 -6.91 2.11
N TYR A 28 -23.45 -6.61 2.58
CA TYR A 28 -24.22 -5.47 2.07
C TYR A 28 -23.68 -4.13 2.58
N TYR A 29 -23.95 -3.07 1.83
CA TYR A 29 -23.95 -1.72 2.40
C TYR A 29 -25.29 -1.45 3.08
N VAL A 30 -25.22 -1.07 4.35
CA VAL A 30 -26.37 -0.79 5.20
C VAL A 30 -26.39 0.66 5.64
N ASP A 31 -27.58 1.19 5.92
CA ASP A 31 -27.79 2.52 6.48
C ASP A 31 -27.47 2.57 7.99
N GLU A 32 -27.78 3.71 8.62
CA GLU A 32 -27.59 3.93 10.06
C GLU A 32 -28.46 2.99 10.93
N ASN A 33 -29.56 2.48 10.39
CA ASN A 33 -30.46 1.53 11.05
C ASN A 33 -30.09 0.06 10.78
N GLY A 34 -29.06 -0.19 9.96
CA GLY A 34 -28.65 -1.53 9.55
C GLY A 34 -29.49 -2.15 8.42
N GLN A 35 -30.32 -1.36 7.74
CA GLN A 35 -31.09 -1.80 6.58
C GLN A 35 -30.21 -1.80 5.32
N PRO A 36 -30.17 -2.90 4.54
CA PRO A 36 -29.41 -2.94 3.30
C PRO A 36 -30.01 -2.00 2.25
N LEU A 37 -29.15 -1.32 1.49
CA LEU A 37 -29.60 -0.41 0.42
C LEU A 37 -30.29 -1.18 -0.72
N ASP A 38 -29.70 -2.30 -1.14
CA ASP A 38 -30.21 -3.21 -2.16
C ASP A 38 -29.40 -4.53 -2.11
N GLU A 39 -30.00 -5.65 -2.50
CA GLU A 39 -29.34 -6.98 -2.47
C GLU A 39 -28.16 -7.10 -3.44
N SER A 40 -28.05 -6.21 -4.42
CA SER A 40 -26.89 -6.14 -5.32
C SER A 40 -25.73 -5.31 -4.75
N VAL A 41 -26.00 -4.43 -3.78
CA VAL A 41 -25.06 -3.39 -3.31
C VAL A 41 -24.27 -3.89 -2.11
N GLY A 42 -23.00 -4.15 -2.33
CA GLY A 42 -22.14 -4.77 -1.32
C GLY A 42 -20.78 -5.16 -1.87
N ARG A 43 -20.04 -5.92 -1.07
CA ARG A 43 -18.70 -6.41 -1.41
C ARG A 43 -18.58 -7.90 -1.16
N CYS A 44 -17.96 -8.62 -2.10
CA CYS A 44 -17.63 -10.03 -1.96
C CYS A 44 -16.28 -10.20 -1.27
N ASP A 45 -16.22 -11.13 -0.31
CA ASP A 45 -15.03 -11.43 0.48
C ASP A 45 -13.96 -12.17 -0.36
N HIS A 46 -14.33 -12.77 -1.48
CA HIS A 46 -13.39 -13.41 -2.41
C HIS A 46 -12.71 -12.37 -3.33
N GLU A 47 -11.91 -11.47 -2.75
CA GLU A 47 -11.30 -10.35 -3.50
C GLU A 47 -10.40 -10.83 -4.64
N SER A 48 -9.56 -11.85 -4.40
CA SER A 48 -8.63 -12.39 -5.41
C SER A 48 -9.30 -13.26 -6.49
N GLY A 49 -10.57 -13.65 -6.30
CA GLY A 49 -11.28 -14.53 -7.23
C GLY A 49 -12.50 -13.88 -7.87
N CYS A 50 -13.47 -13.48 -7.05
CA CYS A 50 -14.70 -12.84 -7.52
C CYS A 50 -14.52 -11.34 -7.72
N GLY A 51 -13.91 -10.66 -6.73
CA GLY A 51 -13.66 -9.22 -6.72
C GLY A 51 -14.90 -8.34 -6.85
N TYR A 52 -16.11 -8.89 -6.67
CA TYR A 52 -17.34 -8.12 -6.83
C TYR A 52 -17.47 -7.06 -5.73
N HIS A 53 -17.62 -5.80 -6.15
CA HIS A 53 -17.85 -4.66 -5.27
C HIS A 53 -18.76 -3.67 -6.00
N TYR A 54 -19.93 -3.43 -5.43
CA TYR A 54 -20.89 -2.46 -5.94
C TYR A 54 -21.26 -1.51 -4.80
N PRO A 55 -20.64 -0.31 -4.74
CA PRO A 55 -20.86 0.63 -3.64
C PRO A 55 -22.10 1.52 -3.86
N PRO A 56 -22.66 2.12 -2.79
CA PRO A 56 -23.85 2.98 -2.86
C PRO A 56 -23.75 4.12 -3.87
N LYS A 57 -22.55 4.70 -4.04
CA LYS A 57 -22.30 5.77 -5.02
C LYS A 57 -22.60 5.33 -6.46
N GLU A 58 -22.30 4.08 -6.79
CA GLU A 58 -22.61 3.54 -8.12
C GLU A 58 -24.09 3.20 -8.23
N TYR A 59 -24.70 2.63 -7.18
CA TYR A 59 -26.14 2.38 -7.14
C TYR A 59 -26.98 3.63 -7.39
N PHE A 60 -26.69 4.75 -6.74
CA PHE A 60 -27.44 6.00 -6.96
C PHE A 60 -27.13 6.68 -8.30
N ARG A 61 -26.01 6.33 -8.96
CA ARG A 61 -25.74 6.75 -10.33
C ARG A 61 -26.61 5.98 -11.31
N ASP A 62 -26.80 4.68 -11.05
CA ASP A 62 -27.51 3.77 -11.94
C ASP A 62 -29.04 3.81 -11.71
N TYR A 63 -29.49 4.21 -10.50
CA TYR A 63 -30.90 4.45 -10.13
C TYR A 63 -31.11 5.86 -9.53
N PRO A 64 -31.01 6.93 -10.34
CA PRO A 64 -31.15 8.31 -9.86
C PRO A 64 -32.51 8.63 -9.22
N GLU A 65 -33.57 7.94 -9.64
CA GLU A 65 -34.93 8.09 -9.13
C GLU A 65 -35.10 7.57 -7.69
N LYS A 66 -34.18 6.72 -7.23
CA LYS A 66 -34.14 6.21 -5.86
C LYS A 66 -33.35 7.10 -4.91
N ASP A 67 -32.76 8.20 -5.40
CA ASP A 67 -32.20 9.26 -4.55
C ASP A 67 -33.32 10.15 -4.02
N VAL A 68 -33.95 9.71 -2.91
CA VAL A 68 -35.08 10.41 -2.26
C VAL A 68 -34.68 11.78 -1.69
N ASN A 69 -33.38 12.10 -1.65
CA ASN A 69 -32.86 13.37 -1.14
C ASN A 69 -32.21 14.23 -2.23
N GLY A 70 -32.81 14.28 -3.42
CA GLY A 70 -32.73 15.45 -4.29
C GLY A 70 -31.34 16.06 -4.45
N THR A 71 -30.29 15.25 -4.58
CA THR A 71 -28.98 15.76 -4.96
C THR A 71 -29.03 15.96 -6.47
N ARG A 72 -29.73 17.01 -6.91
CA ARG A 72 -29.70 17.49 -8.29
C ARG A 72 -28.27 17.90 -8.65
N LEU A 73 -27.43 16.93 -8.99
CA LEU A 73 -26.30 17.17 -9.87
C LEU A 73 -26.85 17.14 -11.29
N SER A 74 -27.35 18.30 -11.68
CA SER A 74 -27.82 18.60 -13.04
C SER A 74 -26.87 18.01 -14.10
N PRO A 75 -27.36 17.41 -15.20
CA PRO A 75 -26.51 16.81 -16.24
C PRO A 75 -25.63 17.80 -17.03
N ASN A 76 -25.68 19.10 -16.73
CA ASN A 76 -24.94 20.14 -17.46
C ASN A 76 -24.31 21.18 -16.53
N ARG A 77 -23.64 20.72 -15.47
CA ARG A 77 -22.34 21.31 -15.18
C ARG A 77 -21.30 20.38 -15.76
N ILE A 78 -20.86 20.70 -16.98
CA ILE A 78 -19.42 20.78 -17.21
C ILE A 78 -18.93 21.74 -16.11
N ILE A 79 -18.71 21.20 -14.90
CA ILE A 79 -17.69 21.73 -14.02
C ILE A 79 -16.49 21.59 -14.95
N ALA A 80 -16.15 22.69 -15.64
CA ALA A 80 -14.80 22.90 -16.11
C ALA A 80 -13.99 22.40 -14.95
N LYS A 81 -13.39 21.19 -15.07
CA LYS A 81 -12.67 20.52 -13.99
C LYS A 81 -11.74 21.61 -13.55
N GLY A 82 -12.11 22.33 -12.50
CA GLY A 82 -11.50 23.60 -12.18
C GLY A 82 -10.14 23.13 -11.81
N ILE A 83 -9.19 23.35 -12.73
CA ILE A 83 -8.03 22.49 -12.94
C ILE A 83 -7.65 22.04 -11.55
N HIS A 84 -8.04 20.82 -11.17
CA HIS A 84 -7.53 20.26 -9.94
C HIS A 84 -6.10 20.14 -10.38
N ARG A 85 -5.29 21.18 -10.07
CA ARG A 85 -3.85 21.13 -10.14
C ARG A 85 -3.63 19.80 -9.46
N SER A 86 -3.29 18.79 -10.25
CA SER A 86 -3.04 17.47 -9.73
C SER A 86 -2.08 17.77 -8.60
N LYS A 87 -2.54 17.64 -7.33
CA LYS A 87 -1.63 17.86 -6.22
C LYS A 87 -0.49 16.91 -6.56
N SER A 88 0.67 17.49 -6.87
CA SER A 88 1.83 16.71 -7.26
C SER A 88 2.00 15.69 -6.15
N ILE A 89 1.88 14.40 -6.49
CA ILE A 89 1.93 13.36 -5.48
C ILE A 89 3.29 13.50 -4.79
N ASP A 90 3.26 13.74 -3.49
CA ASP A 90 4.48 13.98 -2.74
C ASP A 90 5.43 12.78 -2.86
N ALA A 91 6.71 13.07 -3.07
CA ALA A 91 7.75 12.08 -3.25
C ALA A 91 9.01 12.52 -2.50
N ILE A 92 9.59 11.59 -1.74
CA ILE A 92 10.86 11.85 -1.04
C ILE A 92 11.92 12.09 -2.11
N PRO A 93 12.75 13.13 -2.01
CA PRO A 93 13.85 13.32 -2.94
C PRO A 93 14.75 12.09 -2.99
N MET A 94 15.09 11.63 -4.20
CA MET A 94 15.93 10.45 -4.42
C MET A 94 17.30 10.55 -3.75
N GLU A 95 17.77 11.77 -3.45
CA GLU A 95 18.99 12.02 -2.68
C GLU A 95 19.00 11.35 -1.30
N TYR A 96 17.84 11.16 -0.65
CA TYR A 96 17.77 10.44 0.61
C TYR A 96 18.07 8.95 0.45
N VAL A 97 17.65 8.37 -0.68
CA VAL A 97 17.97 6.98 -1.04
C VAL A 97 19.46 6.86 -1.28
N THR A 98 20.04 7.70 -2.14
CA THR A 98 21.46 7.62 -2.49
C THR A 98 22.37 7.90 -1.29
N ARG A 99 22.05 8.89 -0.45
CA ARG A 99 22.84 9.22 0.76
C ARG A 99 22.75 8.18 1.85
N SER A 100 21.64 7.43 1.93
CA SER A 100 21.47 6.38 2.93
C SER A 100 22.04 5.03 2.49
N ARG A 101 22.43 4.88 1.22
CA ARG A 101 23.04 3.65 0.73
C ARG A 101 24.44 3.49 1.31
N ASN A 102 24.58 2.50 2.19
CA ASN A 102 25.85 2.01 2.71
C ASN A 102 25.63 0.60 3.30
N ASP A 103 26.73 -0.09 3.61
CA ASP A 103 26.70 -1.47 4.12
C ASP A 103 26.65 -1.54 5.66
N ASP A 104 26.54 -0.39 6.35
CA ASP A 104 26.61 -0.28 7.80
C ASP A 104 25.23 -0.37 8.48
N SER A 105 24.53 -1.46 8.21
CA SER A 105 23.29 -1.81 8.93
C SER A 105 23.46 -3.16 9.63
N HIS A 106 22.84 -3.33 10.80
CA HIS A 106 22.92 -4.58 11.56
C HIS A 106 22.43 -5.78 10.75
N LEU A 107 21.39 -5.59 9.92
CA LEU A 107 20.90 -6.64 9.04
C LEU A 107 21.93 -6.97 7.95
N ILE A 108 22.54 -5.96 7.34
CA ILE A 108 23.53 -6.17 6.26
C ILE A 108 24.76 -6.91 6.82
N HIS A 109 25.26 -6.49 7.99
CA HIS A 109 26.36 -7.19 8.69
C HIS A 109 26.03 -8.67 8.95
N PHE A 110 24.82 -8.96 9.41
CA PHE A 110 24.34 -10.33 9.60
C PHE A 110 24.25 -11.10 8.28
N LEU A 111 23.74 -10.49 7.20
CA LEU A 111 23.65 -11.15 5.89
C LEU A 111 25.04 -11.47 5.32
N PHE A 112 26.02 -10.58 5.47
CA PHE A 112 27.40 -10.85 5.07
C PHE A 112 28.04 -11.98 5.90
N SER A 113 27.71 -12.09 7.19
CA SER A 113 28.23 -13.19 8.02
C SER A 113 27.71 -14.56 7.57
N LEU A 114 26.50 -14.61 7.00
CA LEU A 114 25.88 -15.82 6.42
C LEU A 114 26.36 -16.14 4.99
N GLN A 115 26.74 -15.12 4.21
CA GLN A 115 27.01 -15.23 2.76
C GLN A 115 28.45 -14.85 2.40
N LYS A 116 29.42 -15.36 3.17
CA LYS A 116 30.85 -14.98 3.03
C LYS A 116 31.40 -15.18 1.61
N ASP A 117 30.96 -16.22 0.91
CA ASP A 117 31.42 -16.52 -0.46
C ASP A 117 30.63 -15.78 -1.56
N ASN A 118 29.53 -15.10 -1.19
CA ASN A 118 28.59 -14.46 -2.13
C ASN A 118 28.48 -12.94 -1.92
N GLU A 119 29.50 -12.31 -1.33
CA GLU A 119 29.48 -10.89 -0.97
C GLU A 119 29.10 -9.98 -2.15
N ALA A 120 29.65 -10.25 -3.35
CA ALA A 120 29.39 -9.48 -4.55
C ALA A 120 27.92 -9.58 -5.02
N VAL A 121 27.32 -10.78 -4.89
CA VAL A 121 25.90 -11.00 -5.22
C VAL A 121 25.02 -10.26 -4.23
N LEU A 122 25.34 -10.35 -2.93
CA LEU A 122 24.59 -9.66 -1.89
C LEU A 122 24.64 -8.13 -2.08
N LYS A 123 25.82 -7.56 -2.35
CA LYS A 123 25.97 -6.13 -2.66
C LYS A 123 25.09 -5.70 -3.84
N ARG A 124 25.08 -6.49 -4.91
CA ARG A 124 24.21 -6.24 -6.06
C ARG A 124 22.72 -6.25 -5.69
N VAL A 125 22.28 -7.21 -4.86
CA VAL A 125 20.89 -7.25 -4.39
C VAL A 125 20.57 -6.02 -3.53
N LEU A 126 21.47 -5.61 -2.63
CA LEU A 126 21.29 -4.40 -1.83
C LEU A 126 21.19 -3.14 -2.71
N ASP A 127 21.97 -3.05 -3.78
CA ASP A 127 21.93 -1.94 -4.74
C ASP A 127 20.66 -1.96 -5.58
N ASP A 128 20.29 -3.12 -6.14
CA ASP A 128 19.09 -3.29 -6.97
C ASP A 128 17.83 -2.89 -6.19
N TYR A 129 17.71 -3.37 -4.94
CA TYR A 129 16.59 -3.04 -4.06
C TYR A 129 16.74 -1.71 -3.33
N ARG A 130 17.86 -1.00 -3.56
CA ARG A 130 18.17 0.31 -2.98
C ARG A 130 18.09 0.30 -1.46
N ILE A 131 18.60 -0.73 -0.78
CA ILE A 131 18.59 -0.83 0.68
C ILE A 131 19.46 0.28 1.30
N GLY A 132 18.92 1.00 2.28
CA GLY A 132 19.66 2.03 3.02
C GLY A 132 19.95 1.63 4.46
N ALA A 133 20.78 2.43 5.13
CA ALA A 133 21.03 2.33 6.56
C ALA A 133 20.96 3.70 7.24
N THR A 134 20.45 3.73 8.47
CA THR A 134 20.54 4.92 9.34
C THR A 134 21.91 4.98 10.02
N ARG A 135 22.27 6.14 10.58
CA ARG A 135 23.50 6.30 11.38
C ARG A 135 23.56 5.39 12.61
N ASN A 136 22.43 4.85 13.04
CA ASN A 136 22.32 3.96 14.19
C ASN A 136 22.30 2.47 13.80
N GLY A 137 22.64 2.15 12.54
CA GLY A 137 22.68 0.77 12.04
C GLY A 137 21.31 0.15 11.73
N GLU A 138 20.23 0.93 11.70
CA GLU A 138 18.90 0.44 11.32
C GLU A 138 18.77 0.35 9.80
N THR A 139 18.03 -0.63 9.30
CA THR A 139 17.84 -0.81 7.85
C THR A 139 16.69 0.02 7.34
N ILE A 140 16.87 0.67 6.19
CA ILE A 140 15.83 1.41 5.48
C ILE A 140 15.42 0.62 4.24
N PHE A 141 14.17 0.16 4.23
CA PHE A 141 13.53 -0.42 3.05
C PHE A 141 12.78 0.67 2.30
N TRP A 142 13.36 1.11 1.18
CA TRP A 142 12.78 2.18 0.36
C TRP A 142 11.63 1.66 -0.50
N GLN A 143 10.51 2.38 -0.47
CA GLN A 143 9.35 2.12 -1.30
C GLN A 143 9.37 3.10 -2.47
N ILE A 144 9.69 2.56 -3.65
CA ILE A 144 9.89 3.33 -4.87
C ILE A 144 8.98 2.74 -5.94
N ASP A 145 8.15 3.58 -6.55
CA ASP A 145 7.19 3.12 -7.55
C ASP A 145 7.84 2.84 -8.91
N LYS A 146 7.05 2.27 -9.83
CA LYS A 146 7.48 1.97 -11.20
C LYS A 146 8.05 3.18 -11.97
N ASP A 147 7.63 4.39 -11.60
CA ASP A 147 8.02 5.65 -12.23
C ASP A 147 9.22 6.30 -11.50
N ASN A 148 9.88 5.55 -10.60
CA ASN A 148 11.03 5.96 -9.78
C ASN A 148 10.76 7.06 -8.74
N HIS A 149 9.50 7.30 -8.37
CA HIS A 149 9.19 8.20 -7.27
C HIS A 149 9.32 7.47 -5.93
N VAL A 150 10.07 8.06 -4.99
CA VAL A 150 10.23 7.51 -3.64
C VAL A 150 8.98 7.85 -2.82
N ARG A 151 8.14 6.85 -2.58
CA ARG A 151 6.87 7.00 -1.86
C ARG A 151 7.02 6.88 -0.35
N GLY A 152 8.05 6.18 0.11
CA GLY A 152 8.33 6.00 1.53
C GLY A 152 9.67 5.34 1.78
N GLY A 153 10.05 5.29 3.05
CA GLY A 153 11.20 4.53 3.53
C GLY A 153 10.88 3.96 4.91
N LYS A 154 10.81 2.64 5.02
CA LYS A 154 10.47 1.92 6.25
C LYS A 154 11.76 1.59 6.99
N ILE A 155 11.91 2.12 8.20
CA ILE A 155 13.10 1.96 9.04
C ILE A 155 12.83 0.87 10.07
N ILE A 156 13.67 -0.17 10.07
CA ILE A 156 13.56 -1.33 10.95
C ILE A 156 14.89 -1.61 11.63
N ALA A 157 14.87 -1.75 12.95
CA ALA A 157 16.02 -2.17 13.74
C ALA A 157 16.14 -3.70 13.77
N TYR A 158 17.37 -4.19 13.56
CA TYR A 158 17.73 -5.60 13.67
C TYR A 158 18.84 -5.78 14.70
N ASN A 159 18.88 -6.95 15.32
CA ASN A 159 20.01 -7.39 16.11
C ASN A 159 21.13 -7.86 15.16
N LYS A 160 22.35 -7.41 15.44
CA LYS A 160 23.54 -7.63 14.60
C LYS A 160 24.01 -9.09 14.62
N GLU A 161 23.77 -9.80 15.73
CA GLU A 161 24.27 -11.16 15.93
C GLU A 161 23.38 -12.22 15.27
N ASP A 162 22.06 -12.07 15.36
CA ASP A 162 21.08 -13.09 14.94
C ASP A 162 20.16 -12.65 13.79
N GLY A 163 20.23 -11.38 13.36
CA GLY A 163 19.40 -10.84 12.29
C GLY A 163 17.90 -10.82 12.61
N HIS A 164 17.52 -10.96 13.89
CA HIS A 164 16.14 -10.84 14.34
C HIS A 164 15.74 -9.37 14.47
N ARG A 165 14.49 -9.07 14.12
CA ARG A 165 13.92 -7.74 14.26
C ARG A 165 13.73 -7.40 15.74
N ILE A 166 14.23 -6.23 16.14
CA ILE A 166 14.07 -5.66 17.48
C ILE A 166 12.67 -5.01 17.56
N LYS A 167 11.69 -5.72 18.12
CA LYS A 167 10.27 -5.31 18.06
C LYS A 167 9.94 -4.12 18.97
N ASP A 168 10.61 -4.01 20.10
CA ASP A 168 10.51 -2.96 21.11
C ASP A 168 10.87 -1.57 20.56
N LYS A 169 11.75 -1.49 19.56
CA LYS A 169 12.05 -0.23 18.85
C LYS A 169 10.97 0.20 17.85
N GLY A 170 9.98 -0.64 17.58
CA GLY A 170 8.87 -0.33 16.66
C GLY A 170 9.28 -0.33 15.18
N VAL A 171 8.49 0.36 14.35
CA VAL A 171 8.83 0.68 12.94
C VAL A 171 8.79 2.19 12.82
N ASN A 172 9.83 2.77 12.22
CA ASN A 172 9.87 4.18 11.88
C ASN A 172 9.69 4.37 10.37
N TRP A 173 9.32 5.59 9.98
CA TRP A 173 9.13 5.96 8.58
C TRP A 173 9.89 7.24 8.28
N VAL A 174 10.65 7.25 7.19
CA VAL A 174 11.47 8.40 6.78
C VAL A 174 10.62 9.67 6.67
N HIS A 175 9.49 9.62 5.96
CA HIS A 175 8.62 10.78 5.80
C HIS A 175 8.09 11.31 7.16
N SER A 176 7.81 10.42 8.12
CA SER A 176 7.40 10.82 9.47
C SER A 176 8.52 11.51 10.25
N LEU A 177 9.77 11.08 10.07
CA LEU A 177 10.93 11.75 10.66
C LEU A 177 11.18 13.12 10.02
N LEU A 178 11.10 13.21 8.69
CA LEU A 178 11.30 14.46 7.95
C LEU A 178 10.21 15.50 8.27
N LYS A 179 8.96 15.07 8.46
CA LYS A 179 7.88 15.93 8.99
C LYS A 179 8.19 16.45 10.39
N LYS A 180 8.64 15.57 11.30
CA LYS A 180 9.01 15.96 12.67
C LYS A 180 10.19 16.95 12.71
N GLN A 181 11.10 16.85 11.75
CA GLN A 181 12.24 17.76 11.58
C GLN A 181 11.88 19.07 10.86
N GLY A 182 10.62 19.24 10.43
CA GLY A 182 10.19 20.43 9.68
C GLY A 182 10.70 20.50 8.24
N VAL A 183 11.27 19.40 7.71
CA VAL A 183 11.74 19.32 6.32
C VAL A 183 10.56 19.19 5.35
N PHE A 184 9.53 18.44 5.73
CA PHE A 184 8.31 18.27 4.94
C PHE A 184 7.11 18.96 5.59
N ASN A 185 6.19 19.44 4.75
CA ASN A 185 4.92 19.99 5.19
C ASN A 185 4.07 18.91 5.90
N GLN A 186 3.28 19.33 6.88
CA GLN A 186 2.37 18.43 7.60
C GLN A 186 1.33 17.81 6.64
N ASP A 187 0.93 18.55 5.62
CA ASP A 187 -0.06 18.19 4.60
C ASP A 187 0.44 17.19 3.54
N TRP A 188 1.63 16.62 3.72
CA TRP A 188 2.15 15.58 2.83
C TRP A 188 1.18 14.41 2.70
N THR A 189 0.85 14.08 1.46
CA THR A 189 -0.04 13.00 1.09
C THR A 189 0.75 11.72 0.89
N LEU A 190 0.62 10.78 1.83
CA LEU A 190 1.25 9.46 1.71
C LEU A 190 0.60 8.69 0.55
N THR A 191 1.43 8.20 -0.36
CA THR A 191 1.05 7.22 -1.37
C THR A 191 1.80 5.93 -1.09
N GLN A 192 1.16 4.79 -1.27
CA GLN A 192 1.79 3.48 -1.05
C GLN A 192 2.20 2.86 -2.37
N CYS A 193 3.32 2.14 -2.36
CA CYS A 193 3.79 1.31 -3.45
C CYS A 193 4.44 0.05 -2.85
N LEU A 194 4.63 -0.99 -3.66
CA LEU A 194 5.26 -2.21 -3.16
C LEU A 194 6.78 -2.01 -3.02
N PHE A 195 7.38 -2.69 -2.05
CA PHE A 195 8.84 -2.78 -1.99
C PHE A 195 9.35 -3.57 -3.21
N GLY A 196 10.35 -3.01 -3.91
CA GLY A 196 10.88 -3.59 -5.15
C GLY A 196 10.04 -3.31 -6.40
N GLU A 197 8.96 -2.52 -6.33
CA GLU A 197 8.12 -2.20 -7.49
C GLU A 197 8.91 -1.50 -8.61
N HIS A 198 9.88 -0.67 -8.25
CA HIS A 198 10.77 0.01 -9.19
C HIS A 198 11.58 -0.95 -10.07
N LEU A 199 11.74 -2.23 -9.68
CA LEU A 199 12.42 -3.23 -10.50
C LEU A 199 11.58 -3.69 -11.69
N LEU A 200 10.25 -3.49 -11.65
CA LEU A 200 9.33 -3.91 -12.71
C LEU A 200 9.43 -3.04 -13.97
N SER A 201 9.92 -1.80 -13.85
CA SER A 201 10.13 -0.92 -14.99
C SER A 201 11.39 -1.26 -15.80
N SER A 202 12.27 -2.11 -15.26
CA SER A 202 13.45 -2.59 -15.98
C SER A 202 13.04 -3.55 -17.11
N SER A 203 13.51 -3.26 -18.33
CA SER A 203 13.30 -4.13 -19.49
C SER A 203 13.84 -5.55 -19.26
N ALA A 204 14.89 -5.70 -18.45
CA ALA A 204 15.47 -6.98 -18.07
C ALA A 204 14.53 -7.87 -17.22
N ASN A 205 13.48 -7.29 -16.63
CA ASN A 205 12.52 -7.98 -15.78
C ASN A 205 11.15 -8.16 -16.46
N ARG A 206 10.96 -7.66 -17.68
CA ARG A 206 9.66 -7.67 -18.39
C ARG A 206 9.02 -9.06 -18.53
N TYR A 207 9.84 -10.10 -18.65
CA TYR A 207 9.37 -11.49 -18.85
C TYR A 207 9.55 -12.38 -17.62
N LYS A 208 9.98 -11.80 -16.48
CA LYS A 208 10.17 -12.57 -15.25
C LYS A 208 8.85 -12.71 -14.52
N VAL A 209 8.66 -13.87 -13.90
CA VAL A 209 7.55 -14.10 -12.97
C VAL A 209 7.78 -13.25 -11.72
N VAL A 210 6.74 -12.53 -11.29
CA VAL A 210 6.78 -11.72 -10.08
C VAL A 210 6.13 -12.50 -8.95
N ALA A 211 6.89 -12.74 -7.89
CA ALA A 211 6.37 -13.29 -6.64
C ALA A 211 6.10 -12.15 -5.66
N VAL A 212 4.93 -12.16 -5.03
CA VAL A 212 4.59 -11.25 -3.93
C VAL A 212 4.79 -12.01 -2.63
N VAL A 213 5.62 -11.45 -1.76
CA VAL A 213 5.94 -12.02 -0.45
C VAL A 213 5.39 -11.13 0.67
N GLU A 214 5.09 -11.73 1.82
CA GLU A 214 4.48 -11.01 2.95
C GLU A 214 5.43 -10.01 3.62
N SER A 215 6.75 -10.19 3.50
CA SER A 215 7.72 -9.32 4.17
C SER A 215 8.95 -9.06 3.33
N GLU A 216 9.56 -7.89 3.54
CA GLU A 216 10.76 -7.45 2.84
C GLU A 216 11.94 -8.41 3.09
N LYS A 217 12.01 -9.04 4.27
CA LYS A 217 13.03 -10.05 4.60
C LYS A 217 12.87 -11.34 3.77
N THR A 218 11.64 -11.72 3.41
CA THR A 218 11.35 -12.99 2.71
C THR A 218 11.56 -12.88 1.19
N GLY A 219 11.62 -11.67 0.63
CA GLY A 219 11.77 -11.45 -0.82
C GLY A 219 13.18 -11.65 -1.36
N HIS A 220 14.14 -11.98 -0.50
CA HIS A 220 15.56 -12.13 -0.82
C HIS A 220 16.06 -13.58 -0.70
N VAL A 221 15.15 -14.55 -0.54
CA VAL A 221 15.45 -15.99 -0.48
C VAL A 221 15.25 -16.63 -1.84
#